data_AF-A0A7U9XVM5-F1
#
_entry.id   AF-A0A7U9XVM5-F1
#
_cell.length_a   1.000
_cell.length_b   1.000
_cell.length_c   1.000
_cell.angle_alpha   90.00
_cell.angle_beta   90.00
_cell.angle_gamma   90.00
#
_symmetry.space_group_name_H-M   'P 1'
#
loop_
_entity.id
_entity.type
_entity.pdbx_description
1 polymer ?
#
loop_
_entity_poly.entity_id
_entity_poly.type
_entity_poly.pdbx_seq_one_letter_code
_entity_poly.pdbx_strand_id
1 'polypeptide(L)'
;MNPNIIEGFFAILDDTYQIQKIYQTKSIKIFKENELLFKYVDPAYEKSCEVFLNDIKEKSVSFNHRIEMTDKNKKMPFFLNGYKSKTHMYVFGIQDQHHVEEILEDLISFNNANLNELRVLRKQMQLNDSGVYNEITKLNNEL
;
A
#
# COMPACT_ATOMS: atom_id res chain seq x y z
N MET A 1 13.14 18.65 17.15
CA MET A 1 12.52 17.66 16.24
C MET A 1 11.75 16.68 17.11
N ASN A 2 10.51 16.37 16.77
CA ASN A 2 9.70 15.44 17.55
C ASN A 2 10.17 14.01 17.21
N PRO A 3 10.67 13.20 18.16
CA PRO A 3 11.38 11.95 17.88
C PRO A 3 10.51 10.82 17.28
N ASN A 4 9.20 11.03 17.12
CA ASN A 4 8.25 9.97 16.74
C ASN A 4 7.59 10.18 15.36
N ILE A 5 8.12 11.05 14.49
CA ILE A 5 7.55 11.23 13.14
C ILE A 5 8.31 10.34 12.18
N ILE A 6 7.71 9.21 11.83
CA ILE A 6 8.22 8.32 10.79
C ILE A 6 8.03 9.02 9.44
N GLU A 7 9.14 9.33 8.77
CA GLU A 7 9.11 9.90 7.44
C GLU A 7 9.01 8.80 6.40
N GLY A 8 7.96 8.85 5.58
CA GLY A 8 7.77 7.91 4.50
C GLY A 8 6.81 8.37 3.42
N PHE A 9 6.59 7.46 2.48
CA PHE A 9 5.61 7.58 1.42
C PHE A 9 4.94 6.23 1.13
N PHE A 10 3.77 6.30 0.52
CA PHE A 10 3.02 5.18 -0.04
C PHE A 10 2.56 5.56 -1.46
N ALA A 11 2.96 4.78 -2.44
CA ALA A 11 2.67 4.97 -3.86
C ALA A 11 1.88 3.79 -4.42
N ILE A 12 0.91 4.11 -5.28
CA ILE A 12 0.25 3.14 -6.16
C ILE A 12 0.83 3.36 -7.54
N LEU A 13 1.38 2.30 -8.12
CA LEU A 13 1.99 2.31 -9.44
C LEU A 13 1.18 1.47 -10.42
N ASP A 14 1.23 1.87 -11.69
CA ASP A 14 0.82 1.01 -12.80
C ASP A 14 1.92 0.01 -13.20
N ASP A 15 1.65 -0.81 -14.22
CA ASP A 15 2.61 -1.80 -14.73
C ASP A 15 3.85 -1.19 -15.39
N THR A 16 3.84 0.11 -15.68
CA THR A 16 4.99 0.89 -16.18
C THR A 16 5.74 1.62 -15.06
N TYR A 17 5.34 1.40 -13.81
CA TYR A 17 5.91 1.99 -12.60
C TYR A 17 5.68 3.50 -12.47
N GLN A 18 4.73 4.06 -13.22
CA GLN A 18 4.31 5.44 -13.03
C GLN A 18 3.40 5.54 -11.82
N ILE A 19 3.56 6.60 -11.05
CA ILE A 19 2.77 6.90 -9.86
C ILE A 19 1.36 7.29 -10.29
N GLN A 20 0.39 6.41 -10.04
CA GLN A 20 -1.03 6.70 -10.19
C GLN A 20 -1.56 7.48 -8.99
N LYS A 21 -1.01 7.21 -7.80
CA LYS A 21 -1.38 7.91 -6.56
C LYS A 21 -0.22 7.90 -5.57
N ILE A 22 -0.06 8.98 -4.82
CA ILE A 22 0.98 9.09 -3.79
C ILE A 22 0.45 9.74 -2.52
N TYR A 23 0.85 9.15 -1.39
CA TYR A 23 0.71 9.72 -0.06
C TYR A 23 2.10 9.86 0.52
N GLN A 24 2.46 11.06 0.95
CA GLN A 24 3.80 11.34 1.47
C GLN A 24 3.68 12.28 2.67
N THR A 25 4.57 12.08 3.64
CA THR A 25 4.64 12.95 4.82
C THR A 25 5.01 14.38 4.42
N LYS A 26 4.63 15.39 5.22
CA LYS A 26 4.85 16.81 4.85
C LYS A 26 6.32 17.16 4.57
N SER A 27 7.24 16.44 5.19
CA SER A 27 8.69 16.60 5.03
C SER A 27 9.24 15.93 3.77
N ILE A 28 8.53 14.98 3.18
CA ILE A 28 8.86 14.34 1.90
C ILE A 28 7.90 14.86 0.84
N LYS A 29 8.37 15.78 -0.02
CA LYS A 29 7.60 16.29 -1.17
C LYS A 29 8.35 16.05 -2.47
N ILE A 30 8.83 14.83 -2.64
CA ILE A 30 9.68 14.42 -3.75
C ILE A 30 8.83 13.97 -4.93
N PHE A 31 7.74 13.27 -4.64
CA PHE A 31 6.97 12.53 -5.64
C PHE A 31 5.78 13.31 -6.18
N LYS A 32 5.48 13.07 -7.45
CA LYS A 32 4.31 13.59 -8.16
C LYS A 32 3.62 12.46 -8.91
N GLU A 33 2.31 12.59 -9.08
CA GLU A 33 1.53 11.70 -9.92
C GLU A 33 1.99 11.78 -11.38
N ASN A 34 1.86 10.68 -12.11
CA ASN A 34 2.31 10.45 -13.49
C ASN A 34 3.82 10.53 -13.71
N GLU A 35 4.63 10.60 -12.64
CA GLU A 35 6.08 10.44 -12.73
C GLU A 35 6.50 9.02 -12.38
N LEU A 36 7.67 8.61 -12.89
CA LEU A 36 8.32 7.36 -12.48
C LEU A 36 8.76 7.47 -11.02
N LEU A 37 8.44 6.47 -10.21
CA LEU A 37 8.79 6.46 -8.79
C LEU A 37 10.30 6.63 -8.57
N PHE A 38 11.12 5.99 -9.40
CA PHE A 38 12.57 5.97 -9.25
C PHE A 38 13.31 7.10 -9.98
N LYS A 39 12.59 8.11 -10.47
CA LYS A 39 13.18 9.28 -11.15
C LYS A 39 14.21 10.02 -10.30
N TYR A 40 14.05 10.01 -8.98
CA TYR A 40 14.88 10.74 -8.02
C TYR A 40 15.84 9.86 -7.22
N VAL A 41 15.99 8.60 -7.62
CA VAL A 41 16.93 7.67 -6.99
C VAL A 41 18.35 8.05 -7.35
N ASP A 42 19.25 7.97 -6.37
CA ASP A 42 20.68 8.11 -6.63
C ASP A 42 21.17 6.98 -7.55
N PRO A 43 21.92 7.27 -8.62
CA PRO A 43 22.38 6.26 -9.58
C PRO A 43 23.09 5.05 -8.95
N ALA A 44 23.73 5.21 -7.80
CA ALA A 44 24.38 4.11 -7.07
C ALA A 44 23.38 3.01 -6.63
N TYR A 45 22.09 3.31 -6.57
CA TYR A 45 21.03 2.41 -6.14
C TYR A 45 20.09 1.95 -7.26
N GLU A 46 20.34 2.32 -8.53
CA GLU A 46 19.52 1.88 -9.68
C GLU A 46 19.35 0.36 -9.71
N LYS A 47 20.45 -0.39 -9.56
CA LYS A 47 20.40 -1.86 -9.51
C LYS A 47 19.58 -2.40 -8.34
N SER A 48 19.60 -1.73 -7.19
CA SER A 48 18.77 -2.10 -6.03
C SER A 48 17.28 -1.94 -6.35
N CYS A 49 16.91 -0.85 -7.04
CA CYS A 49 15.54 -0.61 -7.50
C CYS A 49 15.09 -1.62 -8.56
N GLU A 50 15.97 -1.99 -9.51
CA GLU A 50 15.66 -3.01 -10.51
C GLU A 50 15.38 -4.37 -9.85
N VAL A 51 16.22 -4.79 -8.90
CA VAL A 51 16.00 -6.04 -8.15
C VAL A 51 14.68 -5.97 -7.38
N PHE A 52 14.41 -4.86 -6.68
CA PHE A 52 13.15 -4.65 -5.96
C PHE A 52 11.92 -4.80 -6.86
N LEU A 53 11.93 -4.15 -8.03
CA LEU A 53 10.82 -4.21 -8.99
C LEU A 53 10.65 -5.61 -9.59
N ASN A 54 11.75 -6.27 -9.92
CA ASN A 54 11.72 -7.63 -10.46
C ASN A 54 11.20 -8.62 -9.43
N ASP A 55 11.61 -8.50 -8.17
CA ASP A 55 11.09 -9.32 -7.09
C ASP A 55 9.58 -9.14 -6.92
N ILE A 56 9.07 -7.91 -7.00
CA ILE A 56 7.62 -7.66 -6.97
C ILE A 56 6.93 -8.28 -8.19
N LYS A 57 7.54 -8.22 -9.38
CA LYS A 57 6.94 -8.80 -10.59
C LYS A 57 6.90 -10.34 -10.53
N GLU A 58 7.96 -10.98 -10.09
CA GLU A 58 8.10 -12.44 -10.09
C GLU A 58 7.46 -13.10 -8.87
N LYS A 59 7.63 -12.49 -7.69
CA LYS A 59 7.24 -13.06 -6.39
C LYS A 59 6.02 -12.37 -5.78
N SER A 60 5.49 -11.36 -6.45
CA SER A 60 4.40 -10.50 -5.96
C SER A 60 4.73 -9.65 -4.73
N VAL A 61 5.93 -9.76 -4.14
CA VAL A 61 6.36 -9.02 -2.95
C VAL A 61 7.87 -8.77 -2.97
N SER A 62 8.31 -7.67 -2.35
CA SER A 62 9.72 -7.38 -2.08
C SER A 62 9.85 -6.44 -0.89
N PHE A 63 10.86 -6.63 -0.04
CA PHE A 63 10.98 -5.95 1.25
C PHE A 63 12.42 -5.53 1.56
N ASN A 64 12.56 -4.49 2.38
CA ASN A 64 13.82 -4.00 2.94
C ASN A 64 14.90 -3.65 1.90
N HIS A 65 14.50 -3.15 0.73
CA HIS A 65 15.44 -2.63 -0.26
C HIS A 65 15.88 -1.23 0.10
N ARG A 66 17.12 -1.09 0.54
CA ARG A 66 17.70 0.22 0.82
C ARG A 66 17.99 0.97 -0.47
N ILE A 67 17.53 2.21 -0.53
CA ILE A 67 17.83 3.17 -1.58
C ILE A 67 18.20 4.52 -0.96
N GLU A 68 18.73 5.41 -1.79
CA GLU A 68 18.89 6.81 -1.45
C GLU A 68 18.19 7.65 -2.53
N MET A 69 17.44 8.65 -2.08
CA MET A 69 16.74 9.58 -2.96
C MET A 69 17.28 10.99 -2.77
N THR A 70 17.34 11.76 -3.85
CA THR A 70 17.84 13.13 -3.82
C THR A 70 16.70 14.12 -4.04
N ASP A 71 16.48 15.00 -3.08
CA ASP A 71 15.60 16.17 -3.19
C ASP A 71 16.35 17.44 -2.80
N LYS A 72 16.39 18.43 -3.70
CA LYS A 72 17.05 19.74 -3.48
C LYS A 72 18.46 19.62 -2.87
N ASN A 73 19.28 18.72 -3.42
CA ASN A 73 20.65 18.40 -2.96
C ASN A 73 20.75 17.73 -1.58
N LYS A 74 19.62 17.33 -0.98
CA LYS A 74 19.59 16.50 0.23
C LYS A 74 19.37 15.06 -0.16
N LYS A 75 20.29 14.20 0.28
CA LYS A 75 20.18 12.75 0.20
C LYS A 75 19.36 12.23 1.38
N MET A 76 18.39 11.38 1.09
CA MET A 76 17.50 10.78 2.08
C MET A 76 17.48 9.27 1.88
N PRO A 77 17.88 8.48 2.90
CA PRO A 77 17.81 7.03 2.81
C PRO A 77 16.35 6.58 2.93
N PHE A 78 15.97 5.56 2.17
CA PHE A 78 14.68 4.90 2.30
C PHE A 78 14.84 3.39 2.25
N PHE A 79 14.00 2.70 3.01
CA PHE A 79 13.78 1.27 2.90
C PHE A 79 12.49 1.04 2.14
N LEU A 80 12.62 0.53 0.93
CA LEU A 80 11.51 0.19 0.05
C LEU A 80 10.94 -1.18 0.40
N ASN A 81 9.63 -1.21 0.35
CA ASN A 81 8.81 -2.39 0.51
C ASN A 81 7.67 -2.30 -0.49
N GLY A 82 7.21 -3.42 -1.01
CA GLY A 82 6.16 -3.42 -2.00
C GLY A 82 5.53 -4.76 -2.26
N TYR A 83 4.35 -4.68 -2.84
CA TYR A 83 3.47 -5.81 -3.11
C TYR A 83 2.69 -5.56 -4.41
N LYS A 84 2.53 -6.60 -5.22
CA LYS A 84 1.72 -6.57 -6.44
C LYS A 84 0.39 -7.29 -6.22
N SER A 85 -0.69 -6.55 -6.39
CA SER A 85 -2.04 -7.10 -6.55
C SER A 85 -2.31 -7.46 -8.01
N LYS A 86 -3.52 -7.96 -8.30
CA LYS A 86 -3.95 -8.26 -9.68
C LYS A 86 -3.96 -7.02 -10.58
N THR A 87 -4.18 -5.84 -10.02
CA THR A 87 -4.46 -4.62 -10.80
C THR A 87 -3.43 -3.51 -10.58
N HIS A 88 -2.72 -3.53 -9.46
CA HIS A 88 -1.81 -2.45 -9.07
C HIS A 88 -0.59 -2.98 -8.33
N MET A 89 0.50 -2.22 -8.43
CA MET A 89 1.67 -2.36 -7.59
C MET A 89 1.64 -1.31 -6.49
N TYR A 90 1.80 -1.74 -5.25
CA TYR A 90 1.87 -0.88 -4.07
C TYR A 90 3.31 -0.83 -3.60
N VAL A 91 3.83 0.37 -3.41
CA VAL A 91 5.19 0.60 -2.90
C VAL A 91 5.12 1.55 -1.74
N PHE A 92 5.84 1.24 -0.67
CA PHE A 92 6.03 2.16 0.45
C PHE A 92 7.51 2.24 0.80
N GLY A 93 7.93 3.46 1.13
CA GLY A 93 9.29 3.75 1.56
C GLY A 93 9.28 4.48 2.88
N ILE A 94 10.13 4.04 3.81
CA ILE A 94 10.30 4.67 5.13
C ILE A 94 11.78 4.91 5.41
N GLN A 95 12.11 6.03 6.06
CA GLN A 95 13.51 6.42 6.29
C GLN A 95 14.16 5.68 7.47
N ASP A 96 13.38 5.23 8.44
CA ASP A 96 13.88 4.56 9.65
C ASP A 96 13.43 3.10 9.69
N GLN A 97 14.40 2.20 9.85
CA GLN A 97 14.18 0.77 9.89
C GLN A 97 13.60 0.30 11.23
N HIS A 98 13.86 1.02 12.33
CA HIS A 98 13.47 0.61 13.68
C HIS A 98 11.95 0.57 13.87
N HIS A 99 11.22 1.31 13.05
CA HIS A 99 9.77 1.37 13.10
C HIS A 99 9.08 0.58 11.97
N VAL A 100 9.83 -0.09 11.08
CA VAL A 100 9.24 -0.87 9.97
C VAL A 100 8.35 -1.98 10.53
N GLU A 101 8.83 -2.73 11.53
CA GLU A 101 8.09 -3.84 12.13
C GLU A 101 6.82 -3.34 12.82
N GLU A 102 6.91 -2.27 13.61
CA GLU A 102 5.76 -1.65 14.26
C GLU A 102 4.71 -1.16 13.25
N ILE A 103 5.14 -0.46 12.18
CA ILE A 103 4.22 -0.02 11.11
C ILE A 103 3.59 -1.22 10.40
N LEU A 104 4.37 -2.28 10.13
CA LEU A 104 3.86 -3.49 9.50
C LEU A 104 2.83 -4.19 10.39
N GLU A 105 3.09 -4.29 11.69
CA GLU A 105 2.14 -4.83 12.67
C GLU A 105 0.85 -4.01 12.74
N ASP A 106 0.96 -2.68 12.74
CA ASP A 106 -0.18 -1.77 12.69
C ASP A 106 -0.98 -1.92 11.38
N LEU A 107 -0.30 -2.02 10.24
CA LEU A 107 -0.93 -2.24 8.94
C LEU A 107 -1.63 -3.60 8.86
N ILE A 108 -1.01 -4.65 9.40
CA ILE A 108 -1.60 -6.00 9.49
C ILE A 108 -2.84 -5.96 10.39
N SER A 109 -2.75 -5.32 11.55
CA SER A 109 -3.85 -5.17 12.50
C SER A 109 -5.02 -4.40 11.88
N PHE A 110 -4.74 -3.30 11.19
CA PHE A 110 -5.73 -2.52 10.46
C PHE A 110 -6.39 -3.32 9.33
N ASN A 111 -5.62 -4.07 8.54
CA ASN A 111 -6.16 -4.91 7.48
C ASN A 111 -7.06 -6.02 8.05
N ASN A 112 -6.65 -6.64 9.16
CA ASN A 112 -7.47 -7.64 9.85
C ASN A 112 -8.78 -7.06 10.37
N ALA A 113 -8.76 -5.84 10.93
CA ALA A 113 -9.98 -5.14 11.35
C ALA A 113 -10.93 -4.90 10.17
N ASN A 114 -10.43 -4.36 9.05
CA ASN A 114 -11.22 -4.13 7.84
C ASN A 114 -11.80 -5.43 7.26
N LEU A 115 -11.01 -6.52 7.22
CA LEU A 115 -11.49 -7.83 6.78
C LEU A 115 -12.60 -8.35 7.68
N ASN A 116 -12.51 -8.11 8.99
CA ASN A 116 -13.55 -8.50 9.92
C ASN A 116 -14.84 -7.70 9.70
N GLU A 117 -14.75 -6.39 9.50
CA GLU A 117 -15.90 -5.54 9.15
C GLU A 117 -16.59 -6.01 7.86
N LEU A 118 -15.81 -6.32 6.81
CA LEU A 118 -16.35 -6.86 5.56
C LEU A 118 -17.07 -8.20 5.76
N ARG A 119 -16.57 -9.07 6.65
CA ARG A 119 -17.26 -10.32 7.01
C ARG A 119 -18.59 -10.05 7.70
N VAL A 120 -18.64 -9.08 8.61
CA VAL A 120 -19.87 -8.70 9.31
C VAL A 120 -20.91 -8.14 8.33
N LEU A 121 -20.51 -7.20 7.47
CA LEU A 121 -21.38 -6.63 6.44
C LEU A 121 -21.94 -7.72 5.51
N ARG A 122 -21.09 -8.65 5.05
CA ARG A 122 -21.54 -9.78 4.22
C ARG A 122 -22.58 -10.65 4.92
N LYS A 123 -22.40 -10.93 6.21
CA LYS A 123 -23.35 -11.72 7.01
C LYS A 123 -24.69 -11.00 7.17
N GLN A 124 -24.66 -9.69 7.40
CA GLN A 124 -25.87 -8.86 7.47
C GLN A 124 -26.64 -8.83 6.15
N MET A 125 -25.93 -8.71 5.01
CA MET A 125 -26.57 -8.76 3.69
C MET A 125 -27.26 -10.11 3.43
N GLN A 126 -26.61 -11.24 3.76
CA GLN A 126 -27.21 -12.56 3.63
C GLN A 126 -28.46 -12.75 4.49
N LEU A 127 -28.45 -12.23 5.72
CA LEU A 127 -29.61 -12.24 6.60
C LEU A 127 -30.76 -11.41 6.02
N ASN A 128 -30.48 -10.23 5.46
CA ASN A 128 -31.50 -9.41 4.82
C ASN A 128 -32.10 -10.10 3.58
N ASP A 129 -31.27 -10.69 2.72
CA ASP A 129 -31.76 -11.40 1.53
C ASP A 129 -32.66 -12.59 1.90
N SER A 130 -32.29 -13.35 2.93
CA SER A 130 -33.15 -14.43 3.44
C SER A 130 -34.46 -13.92 4.08
N GLY A 131 -34.43 -12.76 4.72
CA GLY A 131 -35.62 -12.09 5.25
C GLY A 131 -36.61 -11.70 4.14
N VAL A 132 -36.10 -11.11 3.07
CA VAL A 132 -36.88 -10.73 1.88
C VAL A 132 -37.48 -11.96 1.20
N TYR A 133 -36.71 -13.04 1.03
CA TYR A 133 -37.23 -14.28 0.46
C TYR A 133 -38.36 -14.90 1.30
N ASN A 134 -38.25 -14.84 2.63
CA ASN A 134 -39.29 -15.35 3.54
C ASN A 134 -40.57 -14.49 3.50
N GLU A 135 -40.47 -13.17 3.38
CA GLU A 135 -41.62 -12.28 3.18
C GLU A 135 -42.32 -12.52 1.84
N ILE A 136 -41.55 -12.66 0.75
CA ILE A 136 -42.11 -12.99 -0.58
C ILE A 136 -42.83 -14.34 -0.55
N THR A 137 -42.25 -15.33 0.14
CA THR A 137 -42.87 -16.66 0.28
C THR A 137 -44.14 -16.63 1.12
N LYS A 138 -44.20 -15.80 2.18
CA LYS A 138 -45.43 -15.57 2.94
C LYS A 138 -46.51 -14.90 2.09
N LEU A 139 -46.17 -13.82 1.38
CA LEU A 139 -47.09 -13.12 0.48
C LEU A 139 -47.66 -14.03 -0.60
N ASN A 140 -46.85 -14.93 -1.18
CA ASN A 140 -47.32 -15.90 -2.17
C ASN A 140 -48.19 -17.02 -1.60
N ASN A 141 -48.09 -17.32 -0.30
CA ASN A 141 -48.93 -18.33 0.36
C ASN A 141 -50.25 -17.72 0.90
N GLU A 142 -50.37 -16.40 0.92
CA GLU A 142 -51.57 -15.65 1.34
C GLU A 142 -52.46 -15.20 0.16
N LEU A 143 -52.03 -15.47 -1.09
CA LEU A 143 -52.76 -15.25 -2.34
C LEU A 143 -53.34 -16.56 -2.89
#